data_AF-A0A847IV04-F1
#
_entry.id   AF-A0A847IV04-F1
#
_cell.length_a   1.000
_cell.length_b   1.000
_cell.length_c   1.000
_cell.angle_alpha   90.00
_cell.angle_beta   90.00
_cell.angle_gamma   90.00
#
_symmetry.space_group_name_H-M   'P 1'
#
loop_
_entity.id
_entity.type
_entity.pdbx_description
1 polymer ?
#
loop_
_entity_poly.entity_id
_entity_poly.type
_entity_poly.pdbx_seq_one_letter_code
_entity_poly.pdbx_strand_id
1 'polypeptide(L)'
;SRGLLWPQKITFSLTNGEQTETLSFPMDLAGIKAPIPPDMKYILPNTDGLAYGMFLPDSLSLDYMLNNLARFEAEETRLSLLMTLYENMLAGNLSADAFIKALISYLPAETNNLVRNSALSYLGEAYVRHSTEKDGPAEVFLLEAAADTRETKEYRLLAYRTLTGLFTDSLITRQLFDHWDNGKSFDGLPFEETEMTSLAYQLMIRLPDEASYIRQKQLERITNPDRRKAFIFIVQATDPDPVVRDTFFQSLLAVENRSVEAWVIPALGYLNHFLRQEHALKYIRPALAELEEVQQTGDIFFPTSWISACLSGHNSSAAADSVASFLQEHPRYEPLLKNKILQAASHLK
;
A
#
# COMPACT_ATOMS: atom_id res chain seq x y z
N SER A 1 24.71 -7.01 -13.11
CA SER A 1 23.63 -7.13 -14.11
C SER A 1 23.91 -8.38 -14.96
N ARG A 2 22.88 -9.16 -15.36
CA ARG A 2 23.06 -10.37 -16.19
C ARG A 2 23.37 -10.08 -17.68
N GLY A 3 23.66 -8.82 -18.04
CA GLY A 3 23.91 -8.41 -19.42
C GLY A 3 22.73 -8.57 -20.39
N LEU A 4 21.52 -8.83 -19.86
CA LEU A 4 20.31 -9.00 -20.67
C LEU A 4 19.79 -7.61 -21.07
N LEU A 5 19.75 -7.33 -22.37
CA LEU A 5 19.12 -6.16 -22.96
C LEU A 5 17.81 -6.61 -23.61
N TRP A 6 16.68 -6.12 -23.11
CA TRP A 6 15.38 -6.37 -23.72
C TRP A 6 15.06 -5.21 -24.68
N PRO A 7 14.84 -5.46 -25.98
CA PRO A 7 14.48 -4.41 -26.94
C PRO A 7 13.16 -3.75 -26.58
N GLN A 8 13.18 -2.44 -26.32
CA GLN A 8 11.98 -1.67 -26.01
C GLN A 8 12.05 -0.27 -26.60
N LYS A 9 10.89 0.32 -26.90
CA LYS A 9 10.82 1.74 -27.27
C LYS A 9 10.63 2.54 -25.98
N ILE A 10 11.44 3.57 -25.80
CA ILE A 10 11.29 4.51 -24.68
C ILE A 10 10.93 5.88 -25.24
N THR A 11 9.87 6.47 -24.69
CA THR A 11 9.40 7.81 -25.06
C THR A 11 9.67 8.78 -23.91
N PHE A 12 10.15 9.97 -24.24
CA PHE A 12 10.35 11.09 -23.35
C PHE A 12 9.52 12.27 -23.85
N SER A 13 8.90 13.00 -22.93
CA SER A 13 8.38 14.34 -23.21
C SER A 13 9.38 15.37 -22.70
N LEU A 14 9.91 16.18 -23.61
CA LEU A 14 10.73 17.34 -23.29
C LEU A 14 9.82 18.56 -23.20
N THR A 15 9.83 19.28 -22.07
CA THR A 15 8.95 20.43 -21.89
C THR A 15 9.66 21.60 -21.23
N ASN A 16 9.19 22.81 -21.54
CA ASN A 16 9.61 24.04 -20.86
C ASN A 16 8.51 24.61 -19.93
N GLY A 17 7.38 23.90 -19.82
CA GLY A 17 6.20 24.31 -19.07
C GLY A 17 5.07 24.91 -19.91
N GLU A 18 5.33 25.23 -21.18
CA GLU A 18 4.37 25.78 -22.14
C GLU A 18 4.31 24.93 -23.42
N GLN A 19 5.47 24.52 -23.92
CA GLN A 19 5.63 23.67 -25.10
C GLN A 19 6.12 22.30 -24.67
N THR A 20 5.74 21.28 -25.44
CA THR A 20 6.17 19.90 -25.22
C THR A 20 6.55 19.27 -26.55
N GLU A 21 7.70 18.62 -26.59
CA GLU A 21 8.18 17.83 -27.71
C GLU A 21 8.37 16.37 -27.28
N THR A 22 8.04 15.44 -28.17
CA THR A 22 8.20 14.01 -27.91
C THR A 22 9.48 13.49 -28.56
N LEU A 23 10.27 12.75 -27.77
CA LEU A 23 11.50 12.13 -28.20
C LEU A 23 11.45 10.63 -27.90
N SER A 24 11.54 9.78 -28.92
CA SER A 24 11.50 8.33 -28.75
C SER A 24 12.78 7.66 -29.22
N PHE A 25 13.22 6.66 -28.47
CA PHE A 25 14.39 5.85 -28.82
C PHE A 25 14.04 4.35 -28.83
N PRO A 26 14.49 3.59 -29.82
CA PRO A 26 14.64 2.16 -29.66
C PRO A 26 15.81 1.90 -28.69
N MET A 27 15.56 1.21 -27.59
CA MET A 27 16.59 0.73 -26.68
C MET A 27 17.00 -0.69 -27.08
N ASP A 28 17.96 -0.78 -27.99
CA ASP A 28 18.67 -1.99 -28.40
C ASP A 28 20.15 -1.99 -27.96
N LEU A 29 20.60 -0.89 -27.35
CA LEU A 29 21.98 -0.63 -26.94
C LEU A 29 22.11 -0.42 -25.43
N ALA A 30 23.31 -0.65 -24.90
CA ALA A 30 23.64 -0.42 -23.49
C ALA A 30 23.54 1.06 -23.04
N GLY A 31 23.35 2.00 -23.98
CA GLY A 31 23.08 3.42 -23.68
C GLY A 31 22.94 4.27 -24.95
N ILE A 32 22.12 5.32 -24.89
CA ILE A 32 21.90 6.29 -25.97
C ILE A 32 22.10 7.69 -25.38
N LYS A 33 22.74 8.58 -26.15
CA LYS A 33 22.83 10.01 -25.84
C LYS A 33 22.07 10.77 -26.91
N ALA A 34 21.28 11.74 -26.48
CA ALA A 34 20.54 12.61 -27.39
C ALA A 34 20.66 14.07 -26.95
N PRO A 35 20.71 15.02 -27.90
CA PRO A 35 20.67 16.44 -27.58
C PRO A 35 19.29 16.83 -27.03
N ILE A 36 19.28 17.74 -26.07
CA ILE A 36 18.06 18.39 -25.58
C ILE A 36 17.95 19.72 -26.33
N PRO A 37 16.80 20.05 -26.96
CA PRO A 37 16.59 21.36 -27.57
C PRO A 37 16.81 22.49 -26.55
N PRO A 38 17.45 23.62 -26.92
CA PRO A 38 17.85 24.66 -25.97
C PRO A 38 16.73 25.22 -25.08
N ASP A 39 15.49 25.22 -25.57
CA ASP A 39 14.35 25.78 -24.86
C ASP A 39 13.68 24.79 -23.90
N MET A 40 13.99 23.49 -23.99
CA MET A 40 13.38 22.45 -23.17
C MET A 40 14.15 22.25 -21.87
N LYS A 41 13.43 22.32 -20.74
CA LYS A 41 14.03 22.34 -19.38
C LYS A 41 13.82 21.05 -18.61
N TYR A 42 12.68 20.41 -18.81
CA TYR A 42 12.25 19.23 -18.06
C TYR A 42 12.17 18.03 -18.99
N ILE A 43 12.67 16.89 -18.50
CA ILE A 43 12.74 15.63 -19.23
C ILE A 43 11.83 14.63 -18.51
N LEU A 44 10.67 14.37 -19.07
CA LEU A 44 9.66 13.50 -18.48
C LEU A 44 9.75 12.11 -19.13
N PRO A 45 10.23 11.10 -18.42
CA PRO A 45 10.39 9.77 -18.99
C PRO A 45 9.07 9.02 -19.08
N ASN A 46 8.99 8.09 -20.02
CA ASN A 46 7.95 7.08 -20.15
C ASN A 46 6.52 7.66 -20.16
N THR A 47 6.32 8.80 -20.81
CA THR A 47 5.01 9.50 -20.78
C THR A 47 3.90 8.73 -21.51
N ASP A 48 4.25 7.75 -22.33
CA ASP A 48 3.30 6.81 -22.96
C ASP A 48 3.05 5.53 -22.12
N GLY A 49 3.79 5.33 -21.02
CA GLY A 49 3.65 4.19 -20.12
C GLY A 49 4.03 2.84 -20.72
N LEU A 50 4.72 2.80 -21.86
CA LEU A 50 4.99 1.56 -22.60
C LEU A 50 6.33 0.90 -22.24
N ALA A 51 7.29 1.67 -21.73
CA ALA A 51 8.62 1.15 -21.41
C ALA A 51 8.67 0.57 -19.99
N TYR A 52 9.44 -0.51 -19.85
CA TYR A 52 9.67 -1.20 -18.59
C TYR A 52 11.05 -0.83 -18.03
N GLY A 53 11.06 -0.47 -16.75
CA GLY A 53 12.27 -0.17 -16.01
C GLY A 53 12.07 1.01 -15.08
N MET A 54 13.02 1.20 -14.18
CA MET A 54 13.04 2.36 -13.31
C MET A 54 13.59 3.56 -14.06
N PHE A 55 12.89 4.69 -14.00
CA PHE A 55 13.31 5.94 -14.60
C PHE A 55 13.88 6.89 -13.54
N LEU A 56 15.08 7.41 -13.79
CA LEU A 56 15.82 8.27 -12.87
C LEU A 56 15.95 9.68 -13.48
N PRO A 57 14.90 10.52 -13.39
CA PRO A 57 14.95 11.91 -13.82
C PRO A 57 15.96 12.71 -12.97
N ASP A 58 16.47 13.81 -13.51
CA ASP A 58 17.20 14.79 -12.72
C ASP A 58 16.26 15.50 -11.71
N SER A 59 16.82 16.18 -10.72
CA SER A 59 16.05 16.82 -9.65
C SER A 59 15.08 17.89 -10.17
N LEU A 60 15.45 18.64 -11.21
CA LEU A 60 14.59 19.68 -11.78
C LEU A 60 13.37 19.06 -12.47
N SER A 61 13.58 17.98 -13.23
CA SER A 61 12.51 17.21 -13.87
C SER A 61 11.61 16.51 -12.85
N LEU A 62 12.20 15.95 -11.78
CA LEU A 62 11.46 15.31 -10.69
C LEU A 62 10.55 16.31 -9.94
N ASP A 63 11.08 17.48 -9.58
CA ASP A 63 10.32 18.55 -8.94
C ASP A 63 9.21 19.08 -9.87
N TYR A 64 9.48 19.17 -11.17
CA TYR A 64 8.46 19.56 -12.13
C TYR A 64 7.32 18.55 -12.18
N MET A 65 7.60 17.25 -12.29
CA MET A 65 6.59 16.20 -12.26
C MET A 65 5.74 16.29 -10.99
N LEU A 66 6.40 16.37 -9.83
CA LEU A 66 5.78 16.40 -8.52
C LEU A 66 4.72 17.52 -8.39
N ASN A 67 4.99 18.70 -8.97
CA ASN A 67 4.15 19.89 -8.84
C ASN A 67 3.20 20.11 -10.02
N ASN A 68 3.27 19.32 -11.10
CA ASN A 68 2.53 19.59 -12.33
C ASN A 68 1.71 18.38 -12.85
N LEU A 69 1.56 17.29 -12.08
CA LEU A 69 0.76 16.12 -12.49
C LEU A 69 -0.62 16.48 -13.06
N ALA A 70 -1.35 17.40 -12.43
CA ALA A 70 -2.69 17.81 -12.88
C ALA A 70 -2.71 18.54 -14.25
N ARG A 71 -1.56 19.02 -14.75
CA ARG A 71 -1.48 19.76 -16.02
C ARG A 71 -1.49 18.88 -17.25
N PHE A 72 -1.20 17.58 -17.10
CA PHE A 72 -1.19 16.66 -18.23
C PHE A 72 -2.62 16.18 -18.52
N GLU A 73 -3.10 16.39 -19.75
CA GLU A 73 -4.46 16.01 -20.15
C GLU A 73 -4.66 14.49 -20.23
N ALA A 74 -3.65 13.76 -20.72
CA ALA A 74 -3.68 12.31 -20.89
C ALA A 74 -3.55 11.57 -19.54
N GLU A 75 -4.48 10.67 -19.26
CA GLU A 75 -4.55 9.92 -18.01
C GLU A 75 -3.41 8.88 -17.87
N GLU A 76 -3.00 8.29 -18.99
CA GLU A 76 -1.85 7.39 -19.09
C GLU A 76 -0.54 8.10 -18.73
N THR A 77 -0.39 9.36 -19.16
CA THR A 77 0.76 10.20 -18.79
C THR A 77 0.76 10.44 -17.29
N ARG A 78 -0.38 10.87 -16.71
CA ARG A 78 -0.47 11.12 -15.27
C ARG A 78 -0.16 9.85 -14.46
N LEU A 79 -0.70 8.71 -14.84
CA LEU A 79 -0.44 7.43 -14.17
C LEU A 79 1.04 7.01 -14.27
N SER A 80 1.65 7.13 -15.46
CA SER A 80 3.04 6.76 -15.66
C SER A 80 4.01 7.65 -14.88
N LEU A 81 3.76 8.97 -14.87
CA LEU A 81 4.56 9.92 -14.09
C LEU A 81 4.36 9.71 -12.58
N LEU A 82 3.13 9.42 -12.15
CA LEU A 82 2.82 9.07 -10.76
C LEU A 82 3.59 7.81 -10.32
N MET A 83 3.63 6.78 -11.15
CA MET A 83 4.42 5.56 -10.91
C MET A 83 5.92 5.88 -10.84
N THR A 84 6.43 6.72 -11.75
CA THR A 84 7.83 7.17 -11.74
C THR A 84 8.19 7.90 -10.45
N LEU A 85 7.33 8.80 -9.98
CA LEU A 85 7.52 9.51 -8.70
C LEU A 85 7.54 8.54 -7.53
N TYR A 86 6.61 7.57 -7.51
CA TYR A 86 6.52 6.56 -6.47
C TYR A 86 7.77 5.68 -6.40
N GLU A 87 8.26 5.18 -7.54
CA GLU A 87 9.50 4.39 -7.62
C GLU A 87 10.73 5.18 -7.15
N ASN A 88 10.82 6.47 -7.50
CA ASN A 88 11.90 7.34 -7.03
C ASN A 88 11.82 7.61 -5.52
N MET A 89 10.62 7.63 -4.94
CA MET A 89 10.46 7.69 -3.49
C MET A 89 10.98 6.41 -2.82
N LEU A 90 10.63 5.23 -3.34
CA LEU A 90 11.13 3.95 -2.82
C LEU A 90 12.66 3.87 -2.86
N ALA A 91 13.26 4.33 -3.98
CA ALA A 91 14.70 4.38 -4.16
C ALA A 91 15.43 5.45 -3.36
N GLY A 92 14.70 6.37 -2.70
CA GLY A 92 15.29 7.43 -1.88
C GLY A 92 15.74 8.67 -2.66
N ASN A 93 15.35 8.79 -3.92
CA ASN A 93 15.60 9.99 -4.74
C ASN A 93 14.52 11.08 -4.51
N LEU A 94 13.38 10.71 -3.95
CA LEU A 94 12.29 11.60 -3.56
C LEU A 94 11.93 11.37 -2.09
N SER A 95 11.76 12.45 -1.33
CA SER A 95 11.26 12.36 0.06
C SER A 95 9.82 11.85 0.08
N ALA A 96 9.52 10.92 1.00
CA ALA A 96 8.15 10.46 1.24
C ALA A 96 7.22 11.60 1.66
N ASP A 97 7.68 12.50 2.54
CA ASP A 97 6.88 13.63 3.01
C ASP A 97 6.58 14.62 1.86
N ALA A 98 7.57 14.86 0.99
CA ALA A 98 7.38 15.69 -0.21
C ALA A 98 6.38 15.04 -1.19
N PHE A 99 6.49 13.72 -1.39
CA PHE A 99 5.59 12.95 -2.23
C PHE A 99 4.15 12.97 -1.69
N ILE A 100 3.95 12.73 -0.39
CA ILE A 100 2.63 12.79 0.26
C ILE A 100 2.02 14.19 0.12
N LYS A 101 2.78 15.26 0.39
CA LYS A 101 2.32 16.66 0.23
C LYS A 101 1.87 16.96 -1.20
N ALA A 102 2.60 16.44 -2.19
CA ALA A 102 2.24 16.58 -3.60
C ALA A 102 0.95 15.82 -3.95
N LEU A 103 0.78 14.59 -3.45
CA LEU A 103 -0.44 13.81 -3.67
C LEU A 103 -1.67 14.47 -3.04
N ILE A 104 -1.56 14.99 -1.82
CA ILE A 104 -2.63 15.76 -1.15
C ILE A 104 -3.04 16.96 -2.02
N SER A 105 -2.07 17.66 -2.62
CA SER A 105 -2.32 18.81 -3.50
C SER A 105 -2.94 18.41 -4.85
N TYR A 106 -2.56 17.24 -5.38
CA TYR A 106 -2.96 16.75 -6.70
C TYR A 106 -4.34 16.08 -6.72
N LEU A 107 -4.65 15.27 -5.71
CA LEU A 107 -5.84 14.41 -5.67
C LEU A 107 -7.18 15.13 -5.91
N PRO A 108 -7.42 16.36 -5.40
CA PRO A 108 -8.65 17.10 -5.71
C PRO A 108 -8.86 17.41 -7.21
N ALA A 109 -7.79 17.48 -7.99
CA ALA A 109 -7.86 17.80 -9.42
C ALA A 109 -7.97 16.55 -10.32
N GLU A 110 -7.61 15.37 -9.83
CA GLU A 110 -7.69 14.14 -10.62
C GLU A 110 -9.14 13.69 -10.75
N THR A 111 -9.60 13.36 -11.95
CA THR A 111 -10.98 12.93 -12.22
C THR A 111 -11.09 11.47 -12.67
N ASN A 112 -10.00 10.88 -13.18
CA ASN A 112 -9.95 9.48 -13.54
C ASN A 112 -9.81 8.60 -12.29
N ASN A 113 -10.75 7.67 -12.10
CA ASN A 113 -10.80 6.82 -10.92
C ASN A 113 -9.62 5.83 -10.80
N LEU A 114 -9.03 5.37 -11.91
CA LEU A 114 -7.87 4.46 -11.87
C LEU A 114 -6.61 5.20 -11.41
N VAL A 115 -6.38 6.40 -11.95
CA VAL A 115 -5.25 7.25 -11.56
C VAL A 115 -5.40 7.66 -10.09
N ARG A 116 -6.60 8.10 -9.71
CA ARG A 116 -6.94 8.48 -8.34
C ARG A 116 -6.76 7.32 -7.35
N ASN A 117 -7.22 6.12 -7.68
CA ASN A 117 -7.03 4.94 -6.84
C ASN A 117 -5.55 4.60 -6.66
N SER A 118 -4.74 4.74 -7.72
CA SER A 118 -3.29 4.53 -7.66
C SER A 118 -2.62 5.57 -6.75
N ALA A 119 -2.98 6.86 -6.92
CA ALA A 119 -2.46 7.95 -6.09
C ALA A 119 -2.80 7.77 -4.61
N LEU A 120 -4.04 7.40 -4.29
CA LEU A 120 -4.45 7.12 -2.91
C LEU A 120 -3.74 5.90 -2.31
N SER A 121 -3.53 4.85 -3.12
CA SER A 121 -2.77 3.67 -2.69
C SER A 121 -1.32 4.03 -2.35
N TYR A 122 -0.66 4.80 -3.22
CA TYR A 122 0.71 5.27 -2.99
C TYR A 122 0.81 6.23 -1.80
N LEU A 123 -0.19 7.12 -1.60
CA LEU A 123 -0.27 7.98 -0.42
C LEU A 123 -0.32 7.14 0.85
N GLY A 124 -1.20 6.14 0.91
CA GLY A 124 -1.35 5.28 2.07
C GLY A 124 -0.08 4.49 2.38
N GLU A 125 0.55 3.91 1.36
CA GLU A 125 1.78 3.15 1.52
C GLU A 125 2.96 4.04 1.98
N ALA A 126 3.14 5.20 1.34
CA ALA A 126 4.14 6.18 1.73
C ALA A 126 3.94 6.65 3.18
N TYR A 127 2.70 6.95 3.57
CA TYR A 127 2.37 7.40 4.92
C TYR A 127 2.70 6.35 5.98
N VAL A 128 2.26 5.11 5.77
CA VAL A 128 2.44 4.04 6.75
C VAL A 128 3.92 3.67 6.91
N ARG A 129 4.64 3.51 5.79
CA ARG A 129 5.98 2.89 5.77
C ARG A 129 7.12 3.88 5.80
N HIS A 130 6.98 5.06 5.20
CA HIS A 130 8.11 5.93 4.87
C HIS A 130 8.02 7.34 5.42
N SER A 131 6.82 7.82 5.80
CA SER A 131 6.65 9.17 6.34
C SER A 131 7.40 9.37 7.66
N THR A 132 8.09 10.51 7.76
CA THR A 132 8.68 10.98 9.02
C THR A 132 7.71 11.90 9.78
N GLU A 133 6.79 12.54 9.06
CA GLU A 133 5.72 13.38 9.57
C GLU A 133 4.41 12.57 9.61
N LYS A 134 4.11 11.96 10.76
CA LYS A 134 2.80 11.33 11.03
C LYS A 134 1.87 12.31 11.75
N ASP A 135 2.02 13.60 11.47
CA ASP A 135 1.45 14.72 12.21
C ASP A 135 0.02 15.08 11.80
N GLY A 136 -0.65 14.23 10.99
CA GLY A 136 -2.08 14.32 10.71
C GLY A 136 -2.55 14.97 9.39
N PRO A 137 -1.77 15.75 8.59
CA PRO A 137 -2.29 16.37 7.37
C PRO A 137 -2.92 15.40 6.37
N ALA A 138 -2.29 14.23 6.17
CA ALA A 138 -2.83 13.19 5.30
C ALA A 138 -4.15 12.61 5.84
N GLU A 139 -4.25 12.39 7.15
CA GLU A 139 -5.46 11.86 7.79
C GLU A 139 -6.61 12.87 7.70
N VAL A 140 -6.34 14.14 8.02
CA VAL A 140 -7.32 15.23 7.92
C VAL A 140 -7.80 15.39 6.49
N PHE A 141 -6.88 15.44 5.52
CA PHE A 141 -7.22 15.53 4.10
C PHE A 141 -8.14 14.37 3.66
N LEU A 142 -7.82 13.13 4.00
CA LEU A 142 -8.62 11.98 3.62
C LEU A 142 -9.99 11.97 4.31
N LEU A 143 -10.06 12.43 5.56
CA LEU A 143 -11.31 12.60 6.29
C LEU A 143 -12.20 13.65 5.64
N GLU A 144 -11.63 14.81 5.30
CA GLU A 144 -12.32 15.89 4.59
C GLU A 144 -12.82 15.44 3.22
N ALA A 145 -11.95 14.77 2.44
CA ALA A 145 -12.31 14.22 1.13
C ALA A 145 -13.43 13.16 1.23
N ALA A 146 -13.46 12.33 2.27
CA ALA A 146 -14.55 11.39 2.50
C ALA A 146 -15.87 12.09 2.89
N ALA A 147 -15.78 13.19 3.64
CA ALA A 147 -16.93 13.96 4.12
C ALA A 147 -17.51 14.93 3.06
N ASP A 148 -16.73 15.32 2.05
CA ASP A 148 -17.13 16.34 1.08
C ASP A 148 -18.26 15.86 0.14
N THR A 149 -19.48 16.36 0.35
CA THR A 149 -20.65 16.00 -0.46
C THR A 149 -20.65 16.57 -1.87
N ARG A 150 -19.70 17.47 -2.19
CA ARG A 150 -19.50 17.98 -3.56
C ARG A 150 -18.76 16.99 -4.45
N GLU A 151 -18.02 16.06 -3.86
CA GLU A 151 -17.23 15.05 -4.56
C GLU A 151 -18.05 13.81 -4.95
N THR A 152 -17.54 13.03 -5.92
CA THR A 152 -18.19 11.78 -6.33
C THR A 152 -18.14 10.74 -5.22
N LYS A 153 -19.17 9.87 -5.14
CA LYS A 153 -19.22 8.80 -4.13
C LYS A 153 -18.00 7.90 -4.20
N GLU A 154 -17.50 7.63 -5.39
CA GLU A 154 -16.32 6.81 -5.65
C GLU A 154 -15.07 7.44 -5.03
N TYR A 155 -14.81 8.74 -5.23
CA TYR A 155 -13.66 9.40 -4.62
C TYR A 155 -13.75 9.37 -3.11
N ARG A 156 -14.91 9.76 -2.57
CA ARG A 156 -15.15 9.81 -1.12
C ARG A 156 -14.94 8.42 -0.48
N LEU A 157 -15.40 7.36 -1.15
CA LEU A 157 -15.20 5.99 -0.70
C LEU A 157 -13.73 5.55 -0.74
N LEU A 158 -13.00 5.91 -1.80
CA LEU A 158 -11.57 5.62 -1.89
C LEU A 158 -10.77 6.39 -0.82
N ALA A 159 -11.09 7.66 -0.59
CA ALA A 159 -10.47 8.47 0.47
C ALA A 159 -10.73 7.85 1.86
N TYR A 160 -11.98 7.45 2.14
CA TYR A 160 -12.33 6.75 3.36
C TYR A 160 -11.56 5.43 3.53
N ARG A 161 -11.53 4.57 2.50
CA ARG A 161 -10.79 3.29 2.57
C ARG A 161 -9.30 3.48 2.78
N THR A 162 -8.74 4.56 2.23
CA THR A 162 -7.33 4.91 2.45
C THR A 162 -7.13 5.35 3.90
N LEU A 163 -8.00 6.23 4.42
CA LEU A 163 -7.98 6.69 5.81
C LEU A 163 -8.06 5.52 6.79
N THR A 164 -9.00 4.58 6.61
CA THR A 164 -9.17 3.44 7.52
C THR A 164 -7.94 2.56 7.61
N GLY A 165 -7.13 2.49 6.56
CA GLY A 165 -5.89 1.72 6.53
C GLY A 165 -4.73 2.37 7.31
N LEU A 166 -4.77 3.68 7.57
CA LEU A 166 -3.61 4.42 8.03
C LEU A 166 -3.81 5.33 9.24
N PHE A 167 -5.06 5.61 9.65
CA PHE A 167 -5.32 6.60 10.70
C PHE A 167 -4.60 6.28 12.01
N THR A 168 -4.13 7.30 12.71
CA THR A 168 -3.44 7.22 14.00
C THR A 168 -3.82 8.35 14.93
N ASP A 169 -4.34 9.46 14.41
CA ASP A 169 -4.75 10.59 15.23
C ASP A 169 -5.91 10.22 16.17
N SER A 170 -5.84 10.69 17.41
CA SER A 170 -6.82 10.34 18.45
C SER A 170 -8.20 10.96 18.23
N LEU A 171 -8.27 12.18 17.67
CA LEU A 171 -9.54 12.84 17.37
C LEU A 171 -10.21 12.17 16.17
N ILE A 172 -9.44 11.86 15.13
CA ILE A 172 -9.92 11.11 13.96
C ILE A 172 -10.37 9.71 14.37
N THR A 173 -9.60 9.02 15.22
CA THR A 173 -9.98 7.71 15.77
C THR A 173 -11.33 7.79 16.48
N ARG A 174 -11.53 8.79 17.34
CA ARG A 174 -12.80 8.97 18.06
C ARG A 174 -13.96 9.27 17.11
N GLN A 175 -13.74 10.14 16.13
CA GLN A 175 -14.76 10.48 15.14
C GLN A 175 -15.18 9.25 14.30
N LEU A 176 -14.21 8.45 13.85
CA LEU A 176 -14.48 7.21 13.12
C LEU A 176 -15.18 6.17 14.00
N PHE A 177 -14.82 6.07 15.28
CA PHE A 177 -15.56 5.27 16.24
C PHE A 177 -17.01 5.72 16.36
N ASP A 178 -17.27 7.03 16.52
CA ASP A 178 -18.64 7.56 16.66
C ASP A 178 -19.49 7.32 15.41
N HIS A 179 -18.90 7.44 14.21
CA HIS A 179 -19.56 7.09 12.95
C HIS A 179 -19.93 5.60 12.90
N TRP A 180 -18.96 4.73 13.17
CA TRP A 180 -19.18 3.29 13.24
C TRP A 180 -20.23 2.93 14.31
N ASP A 181 -20.16 3.54 15.48
CA ASP A 181 -21.00 3.22 16.63
C ASP A 181 -22.46 3.56 16.37
N ASN A 182 -22.72 4.74 15.83
CA ASN A 182 -24.08 5.19 15.48
C ASN A 182 -24.64 4.50 14.24
N GLY A 183 -23.83 3.70 13.53
CA GLY A 183 -24.21 3.14 12.23
C GLY A 183 -24.42 4.22 11.17
N LYS A 184 -23.88 5.43 11.40
CA LYS A 184 -24.00 6.60 10.55
C LYS A 184 -22.65 6.83 9.90
N SER A 185 -22.61 6.72 8.58
CA SER A 185 -21.46 7.11 7.78
C SER A 185 -21.50 8.63 7.49
N PHE A 186 -20.64 9.09 6.57
CA PHE A 186 -20.72 10.46 6.06
C PHE A 186 -22.03 10.71 5.29
N ASP A 187 -22.50 11.95 5.32
CA ASP A 187 -23.73 12.34 4.63
C ASP A 187 -23.67 11.98 3.13
N GLY A 188 -24.72 11.32 2.62
CA GLY A 188 -24.79 10.84 1.24
C GLY A 188 -23.82 9.71 0.86
N LEU A 189 -23.06 9.14 1.81
CA LEU A 189 -22.14 8.02 1.57
C LEU A 189 -22.40 6.87 2.56
N PRO A 190 -23.43 6.04 2.37
CA PRO A 190 -23.71 4.91 3.25
C PRO A 190 -22.52 3.94 3.27
N PHE A 191 -22.09 3.52 4.45
CA PHE A 191 -21.12 2.43 4.57
C PHE A 191 -21.87 1.11 4.50
N GLU A 192 -21.49 0.28 3.53
CA GLU A 192 -21.96 -1.08 3.44
C GLU A 192 -21.35 -1.94 4.56
N GLU A 193 -21.86 -3.17 4.71
CA GLU A 193 -21.37 -4.13 5.71
C GLU A 193 -19.85 -4.33 5.63
N THR A 194 -19.27 -4.28 4.42
CA THR A 194 -17.82 -4.40 4.18
C THR A 194 -17.05 -3.24 4.82
N GLU A 195 -17.44 -1.99 4.55
CA GLU A 195 -16.81 -0.79 5.11
C GLU A 195 -16.90 -0.75 6.63
N MET A 196 -18.07 -1.09 7.19
CA MET A 196 -18.27 -1.15 8.64
C MET A 196 -17.44 -2.25 9.29
N THR A 197 -17.34 -3.41 8.65
CA THR A 197 -16.55 -4.54 9.17
C THR A 197 -15.05 -4.25 9.11
N SER A 198 -14.58 -3.65 8.02
CA SER A 198 -13.19 -3.22 7.88
C SER A 198 -12.81 -2.21 8.96
N LEU A 199 -13.66 -1.18 9.17
CA LEU A 199 -13.43 -0.19 10.21
C LEU A 199 -13.47 -0.81 11.62
N ALA A 200 -14.35 -1.77 11.89
CA ALA A 200 -14.38 -2.47 13.17
C ALA A 200 -13.04 -3.14 13.49
N TYR A 201 -12.41 -3.85 12.54
CA TYR A 201 -11.08 -4.44 12.76
C TYR A 201 -10.03 -3.39 13.11
N GLN A 202 -10.03 -2.28 12.37
CA GLN A 202 -9.08 -1.19 12.57
C GLN A 202 -9.26 -0.47 13.92
N LEU A 203 -10.51 -0.28 14.35
CA LEU A 203 -10.84 0.30 15.65
C LEU A 203 -10.46 -0.63 16.80
N MET A 204 -10.68 -1.95 16.71
CA MET A 204 -10.26 -2.90 17.76
C MET A 204 -8.75 -2.88 18.03
N ILE A 205 -7.95 -2.55 17.01
CA ILE A 205 -6.49 -2.41 17.15
C ILE A 205 -6.12 -1.12 17.91
N ARG A 206 -6.88 -0.03 17.70
CA ARG A 206 -6.58 1.33 18.20
C ARG A 206 -7.29 1.67 19.50
N LEU A 207 -8.39 0.98 19.79
CA LEU A 207 -9.28 1.16 20.94
C LEU A 207 -9.38 -0.19 21.67
N PRO A 208 -8.31 -0.63 22.37
CA PRO A 208 -8.26 -1.95 23.00
C PRO A 208 -9.31 -2.10 24.11
N ASP A 209 -9.64 -1.03 24.83
CA ASP A 209 -10.64 -1.05 25.91
C ASP A 209 -12.06 -1.23 25.36
N GLU A 210 -12.35 -0.70 24.17
CA GLU A 210 -13.62 -0.84 23.47
C GLU A 210 -13.67 -2.09 22.57
N ALA A 211 -12.58 -2.84 22.42
CA ALA A 211 -12.49 -3.90 21.42
C ALA A 211 -13.57 -4.98 21.59
N SER A 212 -13.89 -5.36 22.82
CA SER A 212 -14.95 -6.33 23.11
C SER A 212 -16.33 -5.84 22.68
N TYR A 213 -16.62 -4.55 22.93
CA TYR A 213 -17.86 -3.90 22.50
C TYR A 213 -17.95 -3.83 20.97
N ILE A 214 -16.85 -3.41 20.33
CA ILE A 214 -16.76 -3.31 18.86
C ILE A 214 -17.00 -4.67 18.21
N ARG A 215 -16.32 -5.70 18.73
CA ARG A 215 -16.46 -7.09 18.27
C ARG A 215 -17.90 -7.57 18.34
N GLN A 216 -18.55 -7.41 19.49
CA GLN A 216 -19.91 -7.91 19.70
C GLN A 216 -20.91 -7.18 18.78
N LYS A 217 -20.88 -5.85 18.78
CA LYS A 217 -21.83 -5.05 18.00
C LYS A 217 -21.65 -5.24 16.51
N GLN A 218 -20.42 -5.34 16.00
CA GLN A 218 -20.20 -5.62 14.59
C GLN A 218 -20.66 -7.03 14.22
N LEU A 219 -20.42 -8.03 15.08
CA LEU A 219 -20.90 -9.39 14.86
C LEU A 219 -22.44 -9.43 14.75
N GLU A 220 -23.17 -8.68 15.58
CA GLU A 220 -24.63 -8.58 15.51
C GLU A 220 -25.14 -7.91 14.22
N ARG A 221 -24.36 -7.00 13.63
CA ARG A 221 -24.68 -6.32 12.37
C ARG A 221 -24.44 -7.18 11.13
N ILE A 222 -23.51 -8.14 11.19
CA ILE A 222 -23.19 -8.99 10.03
C ILE A 222 -24.30 -10.01 9.82
N THR A 223 -25.02 -9.85 8.71
CA THR A 223 -26.18 -10.67 8.36
C THR A 223 -25.80 -11.89 7.54
N ASN A 224 -24.78 -11.76 6.68
CA ASN A 224 -24.33 -12.85 5.83
C ASN A 224 -23.59 -13.92 6.66
N PRO A 225 -24.00 -15.20 6.60
CA PRO A 225 -23.43 -16.25 7.45
C PRO A 225 -21.96 -16.55 7.18
N ASP A 226 -21.49 -16.43 5.93
CA ASP A 226 -20.09 -16.68 5.60
C ASP A 226 -19.20 -15.51 6.01
N ARG A 227 -19.68 -14.27 5.85
CA ARG A 227 -18.99 -13.09 6.40
C ARG A 227 -18.96 -13.11 7.92
N ARG A 228 -19.99 -13.67 8.57
CA ARG A 228 -20.00 -13.87 10.03
C ARG A 228 -18.91 -14.84 10.47
N LYS A 229 -18.73 -15.96 9.75
CA LYS A 229 -17.62 -16.90 10.01
C LYS A 229 -16.26 -16.24 9.77
N ALA A 230 -16.11 -15.53 8.65
CA ALA A 230 -14.91 -14.77 8.34
C ALA A 230 -14.57 -13.78 9.47
N PHE A 231 -15.57 -13.05 9.96
CA PHE A 231 -15.41 -12.13 11.08
C PHE A 231 -14.94 -12.83 12.34
N ILE A 232 -15.63 -13.90 12.77
CA ILE A 232 -15.25 -14.68 13.96
C ILE A 232 -13.80 -15.21 13.86
N PHE A 233 -13.35 -15.57 12.66
CA PHE A 233 -11.98 -15.98 12.41
C PHE A 233 -10.99 -14.81 12.50
N ILE A 234 -11.20 -13.75 11.73
CA ILE A 234 -10.26 -12.64 11.57
C ILE A 234 -10.13 -11.81 12.86
N VAL A 235 -11.19 -11.66 13.66
CA VAL A 235 -11.13 -10.84 14.89
C VAL A 235 -10.11 -11.33 15.92
N GLN A 236 -9.70 -12.60 15.86
CA GLN A 236 -8.63 -13.12 16.73
C GLN A 236 -7.30 -12.42 16.48
N ALA A 237 -7.03 -12.01 15.23
CA ALA A 237 -5.87 -11.20 14.88
C ALA A 237 -5.91 -9.79 15.47
N THR A 238 -7.11 -9.26 15.72
CA THR A 238 -7.30 -7.89 16.24
C THR A 238 -7.36 -7.82 17.76
N ASP A 239 -7.38 -8.96 18.45
CA ASP A 239 -7.55 -9.03 19.91
C ASP A 239 -6.50 -8.18 20.65
N PRO A 240 -6.89 -7.42 21.70
CA PRO A 240 -5.94 -6.63 22.48
C PRO A 240 -4.91 -7.49 23.23
N ASP A 241 -5.25 -8.73 23.61
CA ASP A 241 -4.33 -9.62 24.34
C ASP A 241 -3.25 -10.22 23.40
N PRO A 242 -1.95 -9.96 23.65
CA PRO A 242 -0.87 -10.59 22.89
C PRO A 242 -0.91 -12.12 22.90
N VAL A 243 -1.33 -12.77 23.98
CA VAL A 243 -1.34 -14.24 24.08
C VAL A 243 -2.38 -14.84 23.15
N VAL A 244 -3.55 -14.18 23.00
CA VAL A 244 -4.59 -14.59 22.04
C VAL A 244 -4.05 -14.51 20.61
N ARG A 245 -3.38 -13.40 20.27
CA ARG A 245 -2.78 -13.22 18.94
C ARG A 245 -1.69 -14.24 18.66
N ASP A 246 -0.82 -14.51 19.62
CA ASP A 246 0.25 -15.51 19.50
C ASP A 246 -0.30 -16.90 19.23
N THR A 247 -1.31 -17.29 20.02
CA THR A 247 -1.99 -18.58 19.88
C THR A 247 -2.67 -18.69 18.53
N PHE A 248 -3.33 -17.62 18.09
CA PHE A 248 -3.98 -17.58 16.79
C PHE A 248 -2.97 -17.66 15.65
N PHE A 249 -1.87 -16.91 15.68
CA PHE A 249 -0.80 -17.03 14.68
C PHE A 249 -0.25 -18.45 14.58
N GLN A 250 0.06 -19.08 15.72
CA GLN A 250 0.56 -20.46 15.75
C GLN A 250 -0.46 -21.43 15.14
N SER A 251 -1.76 -21.20 15.36
CA SER A 251 -2.81 -22.01 14.75
C SER A 251 -2.82 -21.93 13.22
N LEU A 252 -2.45 -20.78 12.63
CA LEU A 252 -2.39 -20.58 11.17
C LEU A 252 -1.24 -21.38 10.51
N LEU A 253 -0.27 -21.86 11.29
CA LEU A 253 0.78 -22.75 10.79
C LEU A 253 0.27 -24.17 10.54
N ALA A 254 -0.94 -24.52 10.96
CA ALA A 254 -1.58 -25.79 10.62
C ALA A 254 -2.43 -25.66 9.34
N VAL A 255 -2.28 -26.61 8.41
CA VAL A 255 -2.96 -26.64 7.10
C VAL A 255 -4.47 -26.45 7.22
N GLU A 256 -5.10 -27.16 8.16
CA GLU A 256 -6.55 -27.13 8.38
C GLU A 256 -7.06 -25.72 8.70
N ASN A 257 -6.29 -24.94 9.44
CA ASN A 257 -6.64 -23.59 9.89
C ASN A 257 -6.33 -22.52 8.85
N ARG A 258 -5.65 -22.87 7.75
CA ARG A 258 -5.36 -21.96 6.64
C ARG A 258 -6.06 -22.31 5.32
N SER A 259 -7.01 -23.24 5.36
CA SER A 259 -7.77 -23.69 4.19
C SER A 259 -8.62 -22.61 3.51
N VAL A 260 -9.01 -21.55 4.23
CA VAL A 260 -9.77 -20.42 3.66
C VAL A 260 -8.86 -19.19 3.55
N GLU A 261 -8.07 -19.14 2.48
CA GLU A 261 -7.04 -18.11 2.26
C GLU A 261 -7.56 -16.67 2.36
N ALA A 262 -8.78 -16.43 1.86
CA ALA A 262 -9.45 -15.13 1.92
C ALA A 262 -9.68 -14.61 3.35
N TRP A 263 -9.63 -15.48 4.37
CA TRP A 263 -9.68 -15.10 5.79
C TRP A 263 -8.28 -15.03 6.39
N VAL A 264 -7.39 -15.94 6.00
CA VAL A 264 -6.01 -16.03 6.50
C VAL A 264 -5.20 -14.78 6.15
N ILE A 265 -5.25 -14.33 4.90
CA ILE A 265 -4.47 -13.18 4.43
C ILE A 265 -4.79 -11.89 5.21
N PRO A 266 -6.06 -11.45 5.35
CA PRO A 266 -6.35 -10.28 6.17
C PRO A 266 -6.03 -10.50 7.66
N ALA A 267 -6.25 -11.72 8.19
CA ALA A 267 -5.91 -12.01 9.58
C ALA A 267 -4.40 -11.90 9.85
N LEU A 268 -3.56 -12.42 8.94
CA LEU A 268 -2.11 -12.27 9.00
C LEU A 268 -1.66 -10.80 8.87
N GLY A 269 -2.36 -10.03 8.02
CA GLY A 269 -2.16 -8.58 7.92
C GLY A 269 -2.47 -7.83 9.22
N TYR A 270 -3.55 -8.19 9.93
CA TYR A 270 -3.88 -7.58 11.23
C TYR A 270 -2.95 -8.02 12.36
N LEU A 271 -2.44 -9.27 12.33
CA LEU A 271 -1.39 -9.72 13.23
C LEU A 271 -0.11 -8.91 13.04
N ASN A 272 0.23 -8.57 11.79
CA ASN A 272 1.40 -7.79 11.40
C ASN A 272 1.06 -6.31 11.13
N HIS A 273 0.01 -5.78 11.76
CA HIS A 273 -0.41 -4.40 11.58
C HIS A 273 0.72 -3.41 11.94
N PHE A 274 0.84 -2.28 11.22
CA PHE A 274 1.95 -1.34 11.39
C PHE A 274 2.05 -0.69 12.78
N LEU A 275 0.97 -0.71 13.56
CA LEU A 275 0.96 -0.27 14.98
C LEU A 275 1.46 -1.35 15.95
N ARG A 276 1.70 -2.58 15.49
CA ARG A 276 2.08 -3.75 16.30
C ARG A 276 3.42 -4.35 15.91
N GLN A 277 4.22 -3.64 15.11
CA GLN A 277 5.46 -4.14 14.51
C GLN A 277 6.41 -4.82 15.50
N GLU A 278 6.64 -4.18 16.66
CA GLU A 278 7.55 -4.72 17.69
C GLU A 278 7.11 -6.11 18.16
N HIS A 279 5.83 -6.26 18.52
CA HIS A 279 5.29 -7.55 18.95
C HIS A 279 5.19 -8.55 17.79
N ALA A 280 4.86 -8.08 16.59
CA ALA A 280 4.68 -8.91 15.41
C ALA A 280 6.00 -9.41 14.80
N LEU A 281 7.14 -8.84 15.19
CA LEU A 281 8.47 -9.20 14.67
C LEU A 281 8.74 -10.71 14.77
N LYS A 282 8.30 -11.34 15.86
CA LYS A 282 8.48 -12.78 16.11
C LYS A 282 7.73 -13.69 15.13
N TYR A 283 6.75 -13.16 14.38
CA TYR A 283 5.98 -13.92 13.40
C TYR A 283 6.71 -14.08 12.07
N ILE A 284 7.69 -13.22 11.77
CA ILE A 284 8.40 -13.20 10.49
C ILE A 284 9.09 -14.55 10.21
N ARG A 285 9.95 -15.01 11.11
CA ARG A 285 10.73 -16.25 10.90
C ARG A 285 9.85 -17.49 10.76
N PRO A 286 8.85 -17.74 11.63
CA PRO A 286 7.92 -18.86 11.43
C PRO A 286 7.13 -18.77 10.13
N ALA A 287 6.64 -17.58 9.76
CA ALA A 287 5.90 -17.39 8.50
C ALA A 287 6.76 -17.66 7.26
N LEU A 288 8.06 -17.33 7.32
CA LEU A 288 9.03 -17.67 6.28
C LEU A 288 9.28 -19.17 6.21
N ALA A 289 9.47 -19.84 7.35
CA ALA A 289 9.73 -21.28 7.43
C ALA A 289 8.56 -22.12 6.87
N GLU A 290 7.33 -21.66 7.07
CA GLU A 290 6.11 -22.35 6.64
C GLU A 290 5.82 -22.21 5.13
N LEU A 291 6.55 -21.34 4.42
CA LEU A 291 6.19 -20.90 3.07
C LEU A 291 6.20 -22.04 2.02
N GLU A 292 7.04 -23.06 2.22
CA GLU A 292 7.04 -24.26 1.36
C GLU A 292 5.74 -25.07 1.51
N GLU A 293 5.24 -25.27 2.73
CA GLU A 293 3.98 -25.98 2.95
C GLU A 293 2.79 -25.13 2.50
N VAL A 294 2.84 -23.81 2.72
CA VAL A 294 1.86 -22.84 2.16
C VAL A 294 1.77 -22.95 0.63
N GLN A 295 2.90 -23.10 -0.06
CA GLN A 295 2.91 -23.30 -1.52
C GLN A 295 2.29 -24.64 -1.93
N GLN A 296 2.55 -25.71 -1.18
CA GLN A 296 2.03 -27.04 -1.51
C GLN A 296 0.54 -27.19 -1.22
N THR A 297 -0.01 -26.39 -0.30
CA THR A 297 -1.38 -26.57 0.24
C THR A 297 -2.37 -25.49 -0.17
N GLY A 298 -1.92 -24.42 -0.84
CA GLY A 298 -2.79 -23.35 -1.31
C GLY A 298 -2.73 -23.09 -2.81
N ASP A 299 -3.42 -22.03 -3.22
CA ASP A 299 -3.37 -21.47 -4.57
C ASP A 299 -1.94 -20.97 -4.91
N ILE A 300 -1.63 -20.92 -6.21
CA ILE A 300 -0.36 -20.40 -6.75
C ILE A 300 -0.01 -18.98 -6.29
N PHE A 301 -1.01 -18.16 -5.91
CA PHE A 301 -0.84 -16.81 -5.39
C PHE A 301 -0.70 -16.76 -3.87
N PHE A 302 -1.11 -17.82 -3.15
CA PHE A 302 -1.15 -17.84 -1.69
C PHE A 302 0.21 -17.56 -1.05
N PRO A 303 1.35 -18.14 -1.50
CA PRO A 303 2.66 -17.83 -0.93
C PRO A 303 3.03 -16.35 -1.03
N THR A 304 2.71 -15.70 -2.14
CA THR A 304 2.99 -14.26 -2.32
C THR A 304 2.15 -13.43 -1.37
N SER A 305 0.85 -13.74 -1.26
CA SER A 305 -0.08 -13.03 -0.38
C SER A 305 0.27 -13.25 1.09
N TRP A 306 0.65 -14.47 1.48
CA TRP A 306 1.06 -14.83 2.83
C TRP A 306 2.25 -13.98 3.28
N ILE A 307 3.32 -13.96 2.48
CA ILE A 307 4.52 -13.24 2.89
C ILE A 307 4.35 -11.72 2.80
N SER A 308 3.58 -11.24 1.81
CA SER A 308 3.20 -9.81 1.73
C SER A 308 2.40 -9.38 2.96
N ALA A 309 1.40 -10.17 3.39
CA ALA A 309 0.62 -9.88 4.58
C ALA A 309 1.49 -9.91 5.85
N CYS A 310 2.47 -10.82 5.93
CA CYS A 310 3.39 -10.88 7.06
C CYS A 310 4.35 -9.68 7.13
N LEU A 311 4.83 -9.17 5.99
CA LEU A 311 5.90 -8.17 5.95
C LEU A 311 5.40 -6.72 5.74
N SER A 312 4.21 -6.54 5.17
CA SER A 312 3.70 -5.23 4.71
C SER A 312 3.57 -4.16 5.79
N GLY A 313 3.35 -4.55 7.04
CA GLY A 313 3.26 -3.62 8.16
C GLY A 313 4.59 -3.33 8.85
N HIS A 314 5.67 -4.02 8.49
CA HIS A 314 7.01 -3.80 9.08
C HIS A 314 7.82 -2.77 8.28
N ASN A 315 8.58 -1.93 8.99
CA ASN A 315 9.56 -1.02 8.40
C ASN A 315 10.86 -0.88 9.23
N SER A 316 11.11 -1.82 10.14
CA SER A 316 12.29 -1.80 11.03
C SER A 316 13.48 -2.59 10.46
N SER A 317 14.69 -2.19 10.83
CA SER A 317 15.91 -2.94 10.53
C SER A 317 15.89 -4.35 11.13
N ALA A 318 15.27 -4.53 12.31
CA ALA A 318 15.12 -5.84 12.93
C ALA A 318 14.28 -6.81 12.08
N ALA A 319 13.27 -6.30 11.36
CA ALA A 319 12.50 -7.09 10.40
C ALA A 319 13.35 -7.46 9.17
N ALA A 320 14.13 -6.50 8.65
CA ALA A 320 15.08 -6.74 7.57
C ALA A 320 16.11 -7.82 7.95
N ASP A 321 16.71 -7.71 9.14
CA ASP A 321 17.67 -8.66 9.70
C ASP A 321 17.06 -10.04 9.89
N SER A 322 15.79 -10.12 10.30
CA SER A 322 15.07 -11.39 10.44
C SER A 322 14.92 -12.12 9.12
N VAL A 323 14.57 -11.41 8.05
CA VAL A 323 14.47 -11.95 6.69
C VAL A 323 15.85 -12.35 6.15
N ALA A 324 16.83 -11.46 6.26
CA ALA A 324 18.18 -11.68 5.78
C ALA A 324 18.84 -12.88 6.45
N SER A 325 18.74 -12.97 7.77
CA SER A 325 19.30 -14.08 8.56
C SER A 325 18.62 -15.40 8.23
N PHE A 326 17.29 -15.42 8.06
CA PHE A 326 16.56 -16.63 7.63
C PHE A 326 17.11 -17.15 6.29
N LEU A 327 17.25 -16.29 5.28
CA LEU A 327 17.77 -16.69 3.97
C LEU A 327 19.25 -17.11 4.00
N GLN A 328 20.06 -16.56 4.91
CA GLN A 328 21.44 -16.98 5.13
C GLN A 328 21.52 -18.38 5.78
N GLU A 329 20.66 -18.65 6.76
CA GLU A 329 20.54 -19.95 7.43
C GLU A 329 19.99 -21.04 6.49
N HIS A 330 19.28 -20.65 5.42
CA HIS A 330 18.65 -21.54 4.44
C HIS A 330 19.22 -21.32 3.02
N PRO A 331 20.51 -21.58 2.77
CA PRO A 331 21.15 -21.28 1.48
C PRO A 331 20.60 -22.10 0.30
N ARG A 332 19.88 -23.19 0.60
CA ARG A 332 19.24 -24.08 -0.39
C ARG A 332 17.72 -23.88 -0.49
N TYR A 333 17.20 -22.78 0.06
CA TYR A 333 15.77 -22.46 -0.04
C TYR A 333 15.32 -22.41 -1.50
N GLU A 334 14.08 -22.83 -1.76
CA GLU A 334 13.55 -22.90 -3.13
C GLU A 334 13.67 -21.51 -3.82
N PRO A 335 14.30 -21.44 -5.02
CA PRO A 335 14.60 -20.16 -5.66
C PRO A 335 13.40 -19.24 -5.94
N LEU A 336 12.24 -19.77 -6.32
CA LEU A 336 11.05 -18.96 -6.59
C LEU A 336 10.45 -18.41 -5.30
N LEU A 337 10.38 -19.19 -4.23
CA LEU A 337 9.93 -18.75 -2.90
C LEU A 337 10.89 -17.73 -2.30
N LYS A 338 12.20 -17.93 -2.46
CA LYS A 338 13.21 -16.92 -2.11
C LYS A 338 12.95 -15.60 -2.82
N ASN A 339 12.64 -15.62 -4.12
CA ASN A 339 12.33 -14.39 -4.86
C ASN A 339 11.04 -13.71 -4.35
N LYS A 340 10.01 -14.48 -3.98
CA LYS A 340 8.79 -13.92 -3.36
C LYS A 340 9.09 -13.24 -2.02
N ILE A 341 9.95 -13.86 -1.18
CA ILE A 341 10.42 -13.27 0.08
C ILE A 341 11.13 -11.94 -0.19
N LEU A 342 12.11 -11.94 -1.11
CA LEU A 342 12.88 -10.74 -1.44
C LEU A 342 12.00 -9.63 -2.03
N GLN A 343 10.99 -9.97 -2.83
CA GLN A 343 10.04 -9.02 -3.37
C GLN A 343 9.20 -8.38 -2.25
N ALA A 344 8.62 -9.19 -1.37
CA ALA A 344 7.79 -8.72 -0.26
C ALA A 344 8.58 -7.99 0.84
N ALA A 345 9.90 -8.21 0.92
CA ALA A 345 10.81 -7.54 1.84
C ALA A 345 11.51 -6.32 1.22
N SER A 346 11.23 -5.96 -0.04
CA SER A 346 11.99 -4.93 -0.77
C SER A 346 11.92 -3.53 -0.14
N HIS A 347 10.88 -3.25 0.65
CA HIS A 347 10.72 -2.00 1.40
C HIS A 347 11.45 -2.00 2.77
N LEU A 348 11.89 -3.17 3.26
CA LEU A 348 12.63 -3.29 4.51
C LEU A 348 14.09 -2.86 4.26
N LYS A 349 14.58 -1.93 5.07
CA LYS A 349 15.91 -1.31 4.90
C LYS A 349 16.82 -1.60 6.08
#